data_AF-A0AAE7RDS9-F1
#
_entry.id   AF-A0AAE7RDS9-F1
#
_cell.length_a   1.000
_cell.length_b   1.000
_cell.length_c   1.000
_cell.angle_alpha   90.00
_cell.angle_beta   90.00
_cell.angle_gamma   90.00
#
_symmetry.space_group_name_H-M   'P 1'
#
loop_
_entity.id
_entity.type
_entity.pdbx_description
1 polymer ?
#
loop_
_entity_poly.entity_id
_entity_poly.type
_entity_poly.pdbx_seq_one_letter_code
_entity_poly.pdbx_strand_id
1 'polypeptide(L)'
;MRVVKELEAVEIAAVDKGLRRIIIIERDDGFYAFAEQYYYVSEYDGEIISQGWHTVSQNGIFETSQVAETEGRDAFCMWYGVAY
;
A
#
# COMPACT_ATOMS: atom_id res chain seq x y z
N MET A 1 -6.06 12.35 8.57
CA MET A 1 -5.47 11.76 7.36
C MET A 1 -6.53 10.97 6.59
N ARG A 2 -6.49 10.99 5.25
CA ARG A 2 -7.50 10.37 4.38
C ARG A 2 -6.83 9.64 3.21
N VAL A 3 -7.29 8.43 2.88
CA VAL A 3 -6.90 7.77 1.62
C VAL A 3 -7.59 8.48 0.46
N VAL A 4 -6.81 8.98 -0.49
CA VAL A 4 -7.31 9.70 -1.68
C VAL A 4 -7.19 8.88 -2.96
N LYS A 5 -6.28 7.89 -2.99
CA LYS A 5 -6.15 6.96 -4.10
C LYS A 5 -5.69 5.59 -3.62
N GLU A 6 -6.27 4.54 -4.19
CA GLU A 6 -5.80 3.17 -4.07
C GLU A 6 -5.25 2.77 -5.43
N LEU A 7 -4.01 2.29 -5.46
CA LEU A 7 -3.41 1.77 -6.68
C LEU A 7 -3.69 0.26 -6.81
N GLU A 8 -3.41 -0.29 -7.99
CA GLU A 8 -3.67 -1.70 -8.29
C GLU A 8 -2.86 -2.63 -7.37
N ALA A 9 -3.48 -3.74 -6.98
CA ALA A 9 -2.80 -4.74 -6.18
C ALA A 9 -1.89 -5.61 -7.06
N VAL A 10 -0.69 -5.88 -6.57
CA VAL A 10 0.33 -6.69 -7.25
C VAL A 10 0.65 -7.88 -6.35
N GLU A 11 0.70 -9.06 -6.95
CA GLU A 11 1.09 -10.30 -6.27
C GLU A 11 2.61 -10.38 -6.18
N ILE A 12 3.12 -10.44 -4.95
CA ILE A 12 4.54 -10.53 -4.64
C ILE A 12 4.86 -11.93 -4.15
N ALA A 13 5.28 -12.79 -5.07
CA ALA A 13 5.52 -14.21 -4.82
C ALA A 13 6.57 -14.49 -3.71
N ALA A 14 7.47 -13.55 -3.44
CA ALA A 14 8.57 -13.72 -2.49
C ALA A 14 8.18 -13.40 -1.03
N VAL A 15 6.95 -12.97 -0.75
CA VAL A 15 6.55 -12.47 0.58
C VAL A 15 5.34 -13.21 1.12
N ASP A 16 5.38 -13.57 2.41
CA ASP A 16 4.21 -14.09 3.12
C ASP A 16 3.11 -13.03 3.11
N LYS A 17 1.91 -13.41 2.66
CA LYS A 17 0.83 -12.50 2.21
C LYS A 17 1.24 -11.67 0.99
N GLY A 18 1.29 -12.35 -0.16
CA GLY A 18 1.87 -11.84 -1.41
C GLY A 18 1.10 -10.67 -2.03
N LEU A 19 -0.21 -10.56 -1.82
CA LEU A 19 -1.00 -9.49 -2.43
C LEU A 19 -0.78 -8.14 -1.72
N ARG A 20 -0.17 -7.19 -2.41
CA ARG A 20 0.21 -5.87 -1.87
C ARG A 20 -0.23 -4.75 -2.79
N ARG A 21 -0.44 -3.55 -2.26
CA ARG A 21 -0.77 -2.35 -3.03
C ARG A 21 -0.19 -1.10 -2.40
N ILE A 22 -0.09 -0.04 -3.19
CA ILE A 22 0.20 1.31 -2.69
C ILE A 22 -1.11 2.09 -2.55
N ILE A 23 -1.20 2.89 -1.50
CA ILE A 23 -2.25 3.89 -1.31
C ILE A 23 -1.64 5.28 -1.19
N ILE A 24 -2.36 6.28 -1.68
CA ILE A 24 -2.01 7.69 -1.53
C ILE A 24 -2.89 8.31 -0.46
N ILE A 25 -2.25 9.01 0.46
CA ILE A 25 -2.85 9.55 1.67
C ILE A 25 -2.68 11.07 1.65
N GLU A 26 -3.79 11.78 1.80
CA GLU A 26 -3.79 13.20 2.15
C GLU A 26 -3.64 13.32 3.67
N ARG A 27 -2.64 14.06 4.09
CA ARG A 27 -2.30 14.33 5.48
C ARG A 27 -3.09 15.54 5.98
N ASP A 28 -3.21 15.66 7.30
CA ASP A 28 -3.96 16.77 7.91
C ASP A 28 -3.25 18.12 7.75
N ASP A 29 -1.98 18.12 7.35
CA ASP A 29 -1.17 19.30 7.02
C ASP A 29 -1.31 19.74 5.54
N GLY A 30 -2.18 19.08 4.76
CA GLY A 30 -2.43 19.40 3.35
C GLY A 30 -1.41 18.81 2.37
N PHE A 31 -0.40 18.08 2.85
CA PHE A 31 0.54 17.35 2.02
C PHE A 31 0.08 15.92 1.75
N TYR A 32 0.77 15.24 0.85
CA TYR A 32 0.50 13.87 0.46
C TYR A 32 1.63 12.95 0.91
N ALA A 33 1.29 11.70 1.21
CA ALA A 33 2.22 10.61 1.45
C ALA A 33 1.72 9.37 0.70
N PHE A 34 2.58 8.37 0.54
CA PHE A 34 2.14 7.05 0.14
C PHE A 34 2.32 6.06 1.28
N ALA A 35 1.56 4.97 1.27
CA ALA A 35 1.76 3.86 2.19
C ALA A 35 1.56 2.54 1.47
N GLU A 36 2.29 1.53 1.92
CA GLU A 36 2.03 0.16 1.51
C GLU A 36 0.86 -0.43 2.32
N GLN A 37 0.04 -1.22 1.62
CA GLN A 37 -0.85 -2.18 2.26
C GLN A 37 -0.56 -3.60 1.77
N TYR A 38 -0.64 -4.57 2.68
CA TYR A 38 -0.75 -5.99 2.33
C TYR A 38 -2.15 -6.50 2.65
N TYR A 39 -2.64 -7.43 1.83
CA TYR A 39 -3.89 -8.11 2.08
C TYR A 39 -3.67 -9.23 3.09
N TYR A 40 -4.51 -9.31 4.11
CA TYR A 40 -4.49 -10.40 5.08
C TYR A 40 -5.78 -11.20 5.02
N VAL A 41 -5.65 -12.49 5.24
CA VAL A 41 -6.74 -13.41 5.54
C VAL A 41 -6.41 -14.07 6.87
N SER A 42 -7.35 -14.04 7.81
CA SER A 42 -7.28 -14.69 9.09
C SER A 42 -8.31 -15.81 9.09
N GLU A 43 -7.82 -17.03 9.31
CA GLU A 43 -8.64 -18.24 9.32
C GLU A 43 -8.64 -18.88 10.71
N TYR A 44 -9.77 -19.44 11.09
CA TYR A 44 -9.92 -20.26 12.29
C TYR A 44 -10.79 -21.46 11.95
N ASP A 45 -10.30 -22.67 12.24
CA ASP A 45 -10.94 -23.94 11.87
C ASP A 45 -11.34 -24.05 10.38
N GLY A 46 -10.54 -23.45 9.49
CA GLY A 46 -10.78 -23.45 8.04
C GLY A 46 -11.82 -22.44 7.56
N GLU A 47 -12.39 -21.62 8.46
CA GLU A 47 -13.29 -20.54 8.12
C GLU A 47 -12.57 -19.18 8.16
N ILE A 48 -12.83 -18.33 7.16
CA ILE A 48 -12.33 -16.96 7.15
C ILE A 48 -13.10 -16.15 8.20
N ILE A 49 -12.42 -15.80 9.29
CA ILE A 49 -12.98 -14.99 10.37
C ILE A 49 -12.72 -13.49 10.18
N SER A 50 -11.70 -13.13 9.41
CA SER A 50 -11.38 -11.74 9.08
C SER A 50 -10.51 -11.66 7.85
N GLN A 51 -10.69 -10.62 7.04
CA GLN A 51 -9.82 -10.30 5.93
C GLN A 51 -9.84 -8.81 5.64
N GLY A 52 -8.79 -8.29 5.03
CA GLY A 52 -8.74 -6.90 4.62
C GLY A 52 -7.34 -6.41 4.31
N TRP A 53 -7.21 -5.09 4.21
CA TRP A 53 -5.95 -4.41 3.93
C TRP A 53 -5.35 -3.89 5.24
N HIS A 54 -4.10 -4.24 5.49
CA HIS A 54 -3.33 -3.69 6.59
C HIS A 54 -2.31 -2.68 6.08
N THR A 55 -2.38 -1.45 6.57
CA THR A 55 -1.40 -0.39 6.25
C THR A 55 -0.15 -0.54 7.10
N VAL A 56 1.02 -0.60 6.46
CA VAL A 56 2.31 -0.80 7.15
C VAL A 56 2.81 0.52 7.75
N SER A 57 3.38 1.38 6.91
CA SER A 57 3.88 2.69 7.30
C SER A 57 3.71 3.67 6.14
N GLN A 58 3.53 4.94 6.51
CA GLN A 58 3.48 6.04 5.54
C GLN A 58 4.89 6.52 5.24
N ASN A 59 5.13 6.90 4.00
CA ASN A 59 6.42 7.37 3.51
C ASN A 59 6.25 8.70 2.77
N GLY A 60 7.16 9.62 3.10
CA GLY A 60 7.31 10.92 2.43
C GLY A 60 6.31 12.00 2.85
N ILE A 61 6.60 13.22 2.37
CA ILE A 61 5.77 14.41 2.47
C ILE A 61 5.89 15.10 1.11
N PHE A 62 4.83 15.07 0.32
CA PHE A 62 4.81 15.50 -1.07
C PHE A 62 3.76 16.58 -1.30
N GLU A 63 4.06 17.53 -2.18
CA GLU A 63 3.17 18.65 -2.46
C GLU A 63 1.87 18.23 -3.18
N THR A 64 1.91 17.15 -3.97
CA THR A 64 0.74 16.69 -4.73
C THR A 64 0.56 15.17 -4.66
N SER A 65 -0.67 14.71 -4.86
CA SER A 65 -0.99 13.29 -4.93
C SER A 65 -0.26 12.55 -6.06
N GLN A 66 0.03 13.24 -7.17
CA GLN A 66 0.70 12.68 -8.34
C GLN A 66 2.17 12.39 -8.02
N VAL A 67 2.86 13.30 -7.32
CA VAL A 67 4.25 13.06 -6.88
C VAL A 67 4.28 11.89 -5.89
N ALA A 68 3.37 11.87 -4.91
CA ALA A 68 3.27 10.76 -3.96
C ALA A 68 3.02 9.42 -4.67
N GLU A 69 2.22 9.40 -5.73
CA GLU A 69 1.98 8.21 -6.53
C GLU A 69 3.22 7.74 -7.26
N THR A 70 3.91 8.62 -7.99
CA THR A 70 5.14 8.27 -8.70
C THR A 70 6.18 7.70 -7.75
N GLU A 71 6.44 8.39 -6.64
CA GLU A 71 7.39 7.97 -5.61
C GLU A 71 6.97 6.64 -4.97
N GLY A 72 5.66 6.44 -4.75
CA GLY A 72 5.13 5.19 -4.22
C GLY A 72 5.33 4.01 -5.16
N ARG A 73 5.11 4.19 -6.47
CA ARG A 73 5.37 3.16 -7.49
C ARG A 73 6.86 2.82 -7.55
N ASP A 74 7.71 3.84 -7.63
CA ASP A 74 9.16 3.66 -7.73
C ASP A 74 9.72 2.94 -6.49
N ALA A 75 9.28 3.35 -5.29
CA ALA A 75 9.65 2.68 -4.05
C ALA A 75 9.18 1.22 -4.02
N PHE A 76 7.94 0.94 -4.43
CA PHE A 76 7.40 -0.42 -4.47
C PHE A 76 8.20 -1.33 -5.44
N CYS A 77 8.50 -0.83 -6.63
CA CYS A 77 9.35 -1.51 -7.61
C CYS A 77 10.74 -1.82 -7.02
N MET A 78 11.34 -0.86 -6.31
CA MET A 78 12.64 -1.03 -5.66
C MET A 78 12.60 -2.05 -4.52
N TRP A 79 11.54 -2.04 -3.69
CA TRP A 79 11.41 -2.95 -2.54
C TRP A 79 11.24 -4.40 -2.97
N TYR A 80 10.46 -4.65 -4.02
CA TYR A 80 10.06 -5.99 -4.41
C TYR A 80 10.69 -6.50 -5.70
N GLY A 81 11.41 -5.66 -6.44
CA GLY A 81 12.03 -6.03 -7.71
C GLY A 81 11.01 -6.38 -8.79
N VAL A 82 9.83 -5.76 -8.74
CA VAL A 82 8.73 -5.97 -9.70
C VAL A 82 8.43 -4.68 -10.47
N ALA A 83 7.79 -4.79 -11.62
CA ALA A 83 7.19 -3.64 -12.30
C ALA A 83 5.79 -3.37 -11.73
N TYR A 84 5.43 -2.10 -11.66
CA TYR A 84 4.17 -1.60 -11.11
C TYR A 84 3.40 -0.73 -12.12
#